data_AF-A0A1I4Z3U2-F1
#
_entry.id   AF-A0A1I4Z3U2-F1
#
_cell.length_a   1.000
_cell.length_b   1.000
_cell.length_c   1.000
_cell.angle_alpha   90.00
_cell.angle_beta   90.00
_cell.angle_gamma   90.00
#
_symmetry.space_group_name_H-M   'P 1'
#
loop_
_entity.id
_entity.type
_entity.pdbx_description
1 polymer ?
#
loop_
_entity_poly.entity_id
_entity_poly.type
_entity_poly.pdbx_seq_one_letter_code
_entity_poly.pdbx_strand_id
1 'polypeptide(L)'
;MGDGTVNAGVALLRTDHPDYHGLCSRWLASLPASWNLTEDHATGPLRGAALPMGYSRRPHYLPGLLLAGDSGGMINPSSGEGIAYALEAGRIAAEVITTAYRSPFPEHVLRRYPDAVRRANATPFTLGRAFTRAIDDPRIMRLATRHGLAHPPLMRRALKTLGALP
;
A
#
# COMPACT_ATOMS: atom_id res chain seq x y z
N MET A 1 2.82 19.95 2.98
CA MET A 1 1.43 20.22 3.41
C MET A 1 0.97 21.65 3.11
N GLY A 2 1.83 22.54 2.55
CA GLY A 2 1.45 23.91 2.17
C GLY A 2 1.66 24.95 3.28
N ASP A 3 2.00 24.50 4.48
CA ASP A 3 2.18 25.26 5.71
C ASP A 3 3.63 25.19 6.25
N GLY A 4 4.57 24.75 5.42
CA GLY A 4 5.96 24.50 5.83
C GLY A 4 6.21 23.12 6.46
N THR A 5 5.18 22.28 6.63
CA THR A 5 5.34 20.90 7.14
C THR A 5 5.36 19.84 6.03
N VAL A 6 5.98 18.69 6.33
CA VAL A 6 6.07 17.53 5.44
C VAL A 6 5.91 16.23 6.23
N ASN A 7 5.31 15.21 5.59
CA ASN A 7 5.35 13.85 6.11
C ASN A 7 6.62 13.17 5.59
N ALA A 8 7.45 12.69 6.51
CA ALA A 8 8.67 11.94 6.19
C ALA A 8 8.63 10.57 6.86
N GLY A 9 9.04 9.53 6.14
CA GLY A 9 9.00 8.17 6.64
C GLY A 9 9.66 7.17 5.71
N VAL A 10 9.89 5.97 6.21
CA VAL A 10 10.49 4.85 5.48
C VAL A 10 9.52 3.68 5.45
N ALA A 11 9.51 2.95 4.35
CA ALA A 11 8.77 1.71 4.19
C ALA A 11 9.72 0.59 3.74
N LEU A 12 9.50 -0.62 4.23
CA LEU A 12 10.31 -1.79 3.91
C LEU A 12 9.43 -2.97 3.51
N LEU A 13 9.83 -3.63 2.43
CA LEU A 13 9.30 -4.92 1.99
C LEU A 13 10.21 -6.02 2.55
N ARG A 14 10.09 -6.31 3.86
CA ARG A 14 10.89 -7.36 4.53
C ARG A 14 10.08 -8.05 5.62
N THR A 15 10.34 -9.35 5.79
CA THR A 15 9.65 -10.24 6.74
C THR A 15 10.29 -10.30 8.13
N ASP A 16 11.55 -9.89 8.28
CA ASP A 16 12.21 -9.75 9.58
C ASP A 16 11.81 -8.41 10.22
N HIS A 17 11.45 -8.42 11.51
CA HIS A 17 11.11 -7.22 12.29
C HIS A 17 12.37 -6.39 12.56
N PRO A 18 12.69 -5.37 11.76
CA PRO A 18 13.83 -4.51 12.00
C PRO A 18 13.46 -3.46 13.04
N ASP A 19 14.46 -2.84 13.64
CA ASP A 19 14.28 -1.57 14.35
C ASP A 19 13.91 -0.46 13.35
N TYR A 20 12.61 -0.35 13.06
CA TYR A 20 12.06 0.64 12.12
C TYR A 20 12.31 2.08 12.60
N HIS A 21 12.29 2.29 13.93
CA HIS A 21 12.53 3.61 14.51
C HIS A 21 13.97 4.02 14.25
N GLY A 22 14.93 3.18 14.61
CA GLY A 22 16.34 3.46 14.35
C GLY A 22 16.66 3.55 12.86
N LEU A 23 15.99 2.78 11.99
CA LEU A 23 16.14 2.95 10.54
C LEU A 23 15.67 4.32 10.07
N CYS A 24 14.49 4.76 10.51
CA CYS A 24 13.96 6.06 10.15
C CYS A 24 14.86 7.19 10.66
N SER A 25 15.28 7.14 11.94
CA SER A 25 16.18 8.13 12.53
C SER A 25 17.53 8.19 11.80
N ARG A 26 18.13 7.04 11.43
CA ARG A 26 19.38 7.01 10.64
C ARG A 26 19.20 7.60 9.24
N TRP A 27 18.07 7.32 8.60
CA TRP A 27 17.76 7.90 7.29
C TRP A 27 17.56 9.41 7.38
N LEU A 28 16.80 9.90 8.36
CA LEU A 28 16.60 11.33 8.60
C LEU A 28 17.93 12.06 8.87
N ALA A 29 18.81 11.46 9.68
CA ALA A 29 20.15 12.01 9.97
C ALA A 29 21.06 12.10 8.72
N SER A 30 20.75 11.38 7.64
CA SER A 30 21.51 11.47 6.38
C SER A 30 21.05 12.62 5.46
N LEU A 31 19.91 13.25 5.76
CA LEU A 31 19.35 14.35 4.95
C LEU A 31 20.04 15.68 5.26
N PRO A 32 19.99 16.67 4.34
CA PRO A 32 20.59 17.98 4.58
C PRO A 32 20.07 18.64 5.86
N ALA A 33 20.98 19.10 6.72
CA ALA A 33 20.61 19.76 7.98
C ALA A 33 19.71 20.99 7.76
N SER A 34 19.85 21.68 6.63
CA SER A 34 19.02 22.84 6.25
C SER A 34 17.53 22.49 6.05
N TRP A 35 17.16 21.21 5.95
CA TRP A 35 15.77 20.79 5.84
C TRP A 35 15.08 20.66 7.21
N ASN A 36 15.83 20.74 8.32
CA ASN A 36 15.30 20.65 9.69
C ASN A 36 14.39 19.44 9.96
N LEU A 37 14.66 18.30 9.30
CA LEU A 37 13.95 17.05 9.55
C LEU A 37 14.54 16.30 10.75
N THR A 38 14.45 16.92 11.93
CA THR A 38 14.96 16.39 13.21
C THR A 38 13.83 16.16 14.20
N GLU A 39 14.10 15.38 15.25
CA GLU A 39 13.12 15.11 16.32
C GLU A 39 12.68 16.39 17.04
N ASP A 40 13.57 17.38 17.23
CA ASP A 40 13.25 18.68 17.83
C ASP A 40 12.25 19.52 17.01
N HIS A 41 12.18 19.28 15.70
CA HIS A 41 11.27 19.98 14.78
C HIS A 41 10.05 19.11 14.41
N ALA A 42 9.91 17.92 14.98
CA ALA A 42 8.80 17.04 14.69
C ALA A 42 7.50 17.57 15.31
N THR A 43 6.41 17.55 14.53
CA THR A 43 5.08 17.92 15.01
C THR A 43 4.42 16.86 15.89
N GLY A 44 5.06 15.70 16.04
CA GLY A 44 4.59 14.59 16.86
C GLY A 44 5.57 13.42 16.87
N PRO A 45 5.29 12.36 17.65
CA PRO A 45 6.16 11.20 17.75
C PRO A 45 6.19 10.43 16.42
N LEU A 46 7.32 9.76 16.16
CA LEU A 46 7.42 8.82 15.04
C LEU A 46 6.41 7.67 15.22
N ARG A 47 5.67 7.38 14.15
CA ARG A 47 4.62 6.35 14.12
C ARG A 47 4.85 5.43 12.93
N GLY A 48 4.45 4.17 13.10
CA GLY A 48 4.51 3.17 12.04
C GLY A 48 3.50 2.07 12.29
N ALA A 49 3.05 1.44 11.22
CA ALA A 49 2.14 0.30 11.27
C ALA A 49 2.47 -0.67 10.12
N ALA A 50 2.10 -1.93 10.30
CA ALA A 50 2.17 -2.90 9.22
C ALA A 50 1.14 -2.55 8.14
N LEU A 51 1.54 -2.66 6.87
CA LEU A 51 0.66 -2.48 5.72
C LEU A 51 0.25 -3.87 5.18
N PRO A 52 -0.92 -4.41 5.54
CA PRO A 52 -1.38 -5.68 4.99
C PRO A 52 -1.76 -5.49 3.52
N MET A 53 -0.91 -6.02 2.64
CA MET A 53 -1.01 -5.80 1.19
C MET A 53 -1.63 -7.00 0.46
N GLY A 54 -2.11 -6.75 -0.76
CA GLY A 54 -2.32 -7.79 -1.77
C GLY A 54 -3.45 -8.79 -1.49
N TYR A 55 -4.43 -8.43 -0.67
CA TYR A 55 -5.48 -9.32 -0.13
C TYR A 55 -4.93 -10.45 0.75
N SER A 56 -3.93 -10.11 1.57
CA SER A 56 -3.29 -11.04 2.52
C SER A 56 -4.23 -11.59 3.60
N ARG A 57 -5.37 -10.93 3.87
CA ARG A 57 -6.34 -11.34 4.89
C ARG A 57 -7.64 -11.81 4.24
N ARG A 58 -7.93 -13.09 4.35
CA ARG A 58 -9.08 -13.78 3.73
C ARG A 58 -9.69 -14.79 4.71
N PRO A 59 -10.98 -15.14 4.58
CA PRO A 59 -11.93 -14.65 3.56
C PRO A 59 -12.43 -13.22 3.82
N HIS A 60 -12.83 -12.50 2.77
CA HIS A 60 -13.39 -11.12 2.89
C HIS A 60 -14.86 -11.07 3.29
N TYR A 61 -15.50 -12.24 3.38
CA TYR A 61 -16.88 -12.40 3.82
C TYR A 61 -17.00 -13.64 4.70
N LEU A 62 -17.71 -13.48 5.80
CA LEU A 62 -18.30 -14.54 6.62
C LEU A 62 -19.76 -14.16 6.91
N PRO A 63 -20.65 -15.09 7.28
CA PRO A 63 -22.02 -14.75 7.65
C PRO A 63 -22.06 -13.60 8.68
N GLY A 64 -22.64 -12.46 8.29
CA GLY A 64 -22.71 -11.26 9.12
C GLY A 64 -21.46 -10.37 9.17
N LEU A 65 -20.39 -10.67 8.42
CA LEU A 65 -19.13 -9.91 8.43
C LEU A 65 -18.57 -9.69 7.02
N LEU A 66 -18.25 -8.43 6.71
CA LEU A 66 -17.52 -8.03 5.50
C LEU A 66 -16.24 -7.30 5.91
N LEU A 67 -15.11 -7.71 5.34
CA LEU A 67 -13.81 -7.04 5.57
C LEU A 67 -13.56 -5.98 4.50
N ALA A 68 -13.08 -4.81 4.89
CA ALA A 68 -12.74 -3.70 3.99
C ALA A 68 -11.42 -3.03 4.40
N GLY A 69 -10.72 -2.45 3.42
CA GLY A 69 -9.43 -1.79 3.64
C GLY A 69 -8.40 -2.71 4.29
N ASP A 70 -7.67 -2.20 5.27
CA ASP A 70 -6.58 -2.91 5.95
C ASP A 70 -7.04 -4.21 6.65
N SER A 71 -8.31 -4.26 7.09
CA SER A 71 -8.86 -5.50 7.68
C SER A 71 -8.92 -6.64 6.67
N GLY A 72 -9.13 -6.35 5.38
CA GLY A 72 -9.08 -7.29 4.26
C GLY A 72 -7.72 -7.37 3.56
N GLY A 73 -6.71 -6.66 4.06
CA GLY A 73 -5.39 -6.55 3.44
C GLY A 73 -5.42 -5.91 2.05
N MET A 74 -6.26 -4.89 1.87
CA MET A 74 -6.55 -4.28 0.57
C MET A 74 -5.59 -3.14 0.20
N ILE A 75 -4.36 -3.15 0.71
CA ILE A 75 -3.33 -2.19 0.31
C ILE A 75 -2.65 -2.66 -0.98
N ASN A 76 -2.41 -1.74 -1.92
CA ASN A 76 -1.71 -2.04 -3.17
C ASN A 76 -0.23 -2.38 -2.89
N PRO A 77 0.26 -3.57 -3.31
CA PRO A 77 1.64 -4.00 -3.07
C PRO A 77 2.74 -3.14 -3.74
N SER A 78 2.40 -2.41 -4.81
CA SER A 78 3.37 -1.60 -5.55
C SER A 78 3.53 -0.20 -5.01
N SER A 79 2.41 0.48 -4.73
CA SER A 79 2.43 1.88 -4.31
C SER A 79 2.35 2.04 -2.79
N GLY A 80 1.90 1.01 -2.06
CA GLY A 80 1.53 1.13 -0.65
C GLY A 80 0.25 1.94 -0.44
N GLU A 81 -0.47 2.29 -1.51
CA GLU A 81 -1.72 3.02 -1.41
C GLU A 81 -2.82 2.11 -0.84
N GLY A 82 -3.46 2.57 0.24
CA GLY A 82 -4.56 1.87 0.89
C GLY A 82 -5.86 2.69 0.97
N ILE A 83 -5.77 4.03 0.93
CA ILE A 83 -6.93 4.91 1.17
C ILE A 83 -7.98 4.74 0.07
N ALA A 84 -7.60 4.88 -1.20
CA ALA A 84 -8.53 4.74 -2.32
C ALA A 84 -9.18 3.34 -2.34
N TYR A 85 -8.40 2.28 -2.11
CA TYR A 85 -8.91 0.91 -2.09
C TYR A 85 -9.80 0.61 -0.89
N ALA A 86 -9.52 1.21 0.28
CA ALA A 86 -10.38 1.12 1.45
C ALA A 86 -11.73 1.81 1.21
N LEU A 87 -11.72 3.01 0.62
CA LEU A 87 -12.94 3.74 0.25
C LEU A 87 -13.75 2.97 -0.79
N GLU A 88 -13.10 2.44 -1.82
CA GLU A 88 -13.75 1.65 -2.87
C GLU A 88 -14.35 0.34 -2.33
N ALA A 89 -13.63 -0.37 -1.46
CA ALA A 89 -14.15 -1.55 -0.78
C ALA A 89 -15.36 -1.21 0.12
N GLY A 90 -15.31 -0.08 0.82
CA GLY A 90 -16.43 0.43 1.63
C GLY A 90 -17.67 0.73 0.79
N ARG A 91 -17.49 1.38 -0.37
CA ARG A 91 -18.57 1.63 -1.35
C ARG A 91 -19.20 0.33 -1.83
N ILE A 92 -18.38 -0.63 -2.28
CA ILE A 92 -18.85 -1.95 -2.74
C ILE A 92 -19.57 -2.70 -1.61
N ALA A 93 -19.05 -2.64 -0.37
CA ALA A 93 -19.70 -3.27 0.77
C ALA A 93 -21.09 -2.69 1.00
N ALA A 94 -21.23 -1.36 1.00
CA ALA A 94 -22.51 -0.68 1.16
C ALA A 94 -23.53 -1.06 0.06
N GLU A 95 -23.09 -1.16 -1.20
CA GLU A 95 -23.93 -1.56 -2.33
C GLU A 95 -24.41 -3.01 -2.19
N VAL A 96 -23.51 -3.93 -1.84
CA VAL A 96 -23.84 -5.34 -1.65
C VAL A 96 -24.79 -5.52 -0.46
N ILE A 97 -24.55 -4.83 0.66
CA ILE A 97 -25.44 -4.86 1.84
C ILE A 97 -26.83 -4.33 1.46
N THR A 98 -26.91 -3.20 0.77
CA THR A 98 -28.19 -2.59 0.37
C THR A 98 -28.97 -3.49 -0.58
N THR A 99 -28.27 -4.15 -1.51
CA THR A 99 -28.88 -5.12 -2.43
C THR A 99 -29.36 -6.36 -1.68
N ALA A 100 -28.55 -6.88 -0.74
CA ALA A 100 -28.90 -8.03 0.07
C ALA A 100 -30.14 -7.74 0.93
N TYR A 101 -30.22 -6.56 1.53
CA TYR A 101 -31.36 -6.13 2.36
C TYR A 101 -32.71 -6.18 1.62
N ARG A 102 -32.70 -5.91 0.30
CA ARG A 102 -33.90 -5.94 -0.55
C ARG A 102 -34.15 -7.31 -1.21
N SER A 103 -33.26 -8.27 -1.02
CA SER A 103 -33.31 -9.56 -1.70
C SER A 103 -34.09 -10.59 -0.88
N PRO A 104 -34.88 -11.48 -1.51
CA PRO A 104 -35.40 -12.67 -0.85
C PRO A 104 -34.30 -13.69 -0.49
N PHE A 105 -33.08 -13.53 -1.04
CA PHE A 105 -31.92 -14.40 -0.77
C PHE A 105 -30.68 -13.57 -0.38
N PRO A 106 -30.71 -12.89 0.78
CA PRO A 106 -29.67 -11.93 1.20
C PRO A 106 -28.27 -12.55 1.25
N GLU A 107 -28.17 -13.76 1.80
CA GLU A 107 -26.91 -14.49 1.94
C GLU A 107 -26.22 -14.75 0.59
N HIS A 108 -27.00 -15.08 -0.45
CA HIS A 108 -26.47 -15.31 -1.79
C HIS A 108 -25.91 -14.02 -2.42
N VAL A 109 -26.51 -12.86 -2.11
CA VAL A 109 -26.00 -11.55 -2.54
C VAL A 109 -24.70 -11.20 -1.81
N LEU A 110 -24.67 -11.35 -0.48
CA LEU A 110 -23.50 -11.06 0.36
C LEU A 110 -22.27 -11.89 -0.04
N ARG A 111 -22.46 -13.16 -0.40
CA ARG A 111 -21.39 -14.05 -0.90
C ARG A 111 -20.67 -13.56 -2.15
N ARG A 112 -21.25 -12.60 -2.89
CA ARG A 112 -20.63 -12.01 -4.07
C ARG A 112 -19.62 -10.92 -3.74
N TYR A 113 -19.59 -10.40 -2.51
CA TYR A 113 -18.71 -9.31 -2.11
C TYR A 113 -17.21 -9.58 -2.37
N PRO A 114 -16.63 -10.75 -1.98
CA PRO A 114 -15.22 -11.02 -2.23
C PRO A 114 -14.85 -10.96 -3.71
N ASP A 115 -15.77 -11.38 -4.58
CA ASP A 115 -15.59 -11.33 -6.03
C ASP A 115 -15.75 -9.90 -6.57
N ALA A 116 -16.72 -9.14 -6.07
CA ALA A 116 -16.95 -7.76 -6.47
C ALA A 116 -15.73 -6.88 -6.17
N VAL A 117 -15.19 -6.96 -4.95
CA VAL A 117 -13.98 -6.21 -4.57
C VAL A 117 -12.77 -6.66 -5.38
N ARG A 118 -12.60 -7.98 -5.61
CA ARG A 118 -11.50 -8.49 -6.42
C ARG A 118 -11.57 -7.98 -7.86
N ARG A 119 -12.76 -7.89 -8.46
CA ARG A 119 -12.96 -7.40 -9.84
C ARG A 119 -12.70 -5.91 -9.97
N ALA A 120 -13.19 -5.10 -9.04
CA ALA A 120 -12.93 -3.65 -9.02
C ALA A 120 -11.43 -3.34 -9.02
N ASN A 121 -10.64 -4.21 -8.42
CA ASN A 121 -9.23 -4.01 -8.15
C ASN A 121 -8.31 -5.00 -8.91
N ALA A 122 -8.82 -5.73 -9.90
CA ALA A 122 -8.09 -6.82 -10.55
C ALA A 122 -6.84 -6.36 -11.31
N THR A 123 -6.94 -5.22 -12.01
CA THR A 123 -5.85 -4.70 -12.85
C THR A 123 -4.70 -4.12 -12.01
N PRO A 124 -4.94 -3.20 -11.05
CA PRO A 124 -3.84 -2.63 -10.26
C PRO A 124 -3.14 -3.66 -9.37
N PHE A 125 -3.88 -4.59 -8.75
CA PHE A 125 -3.30 -5.57 -7.83
C PHE A 125 -2.54 -6.71 -8.52
N THR A 126 -2.91 -7.06 -9.76
CA THR A 126 -2.21 -8.14 -10.49
C THR A 126 -0.87 -7.64 -11.02
N LEU A 127 -0.84 -6.43 -11.58
CA LEU A 127 0.41 -5.75 -11.94
C LEU A 127 1.26 -5.49 -10.71
N GLY A 128 0.63 -5.07 -9.60
CA GLY A 128 1.37 -4.77 -8.38
C GLY A 128 2.04 -5.98 -7.75
N ARG A 129 1.33 -7.11 -7.64
CA ARG A 129 1.94 -8.38 -7.17
C ARG A 129 3.07 -8.86 -8.06
N ALA A 130 2.95 -8.71 -9.38
CA ALA A 130 4.01 -9.08 -10.31
C ALA A 130 5.26 -8.20 -10.11
N PHE A 131 5.06 -6.90 -9.91
CA PHE A 131 6.13 -5.94 -9.64
C PHE A 131 6.82 -6.19 -8.30
N THR A 132 6.08 -6.36 -7.20
CA THR A 132 6.65 -6.67 -5.88
C THR A 132 7.48 -7.95 -5.94
N ARG A 133 6.96 -9.02 -6.56
CA ARG A 133 7.72 -10.27 -6.76
C ARG A 133 8.99 -10.07 -7.58
N ALA A 134 8.97 -9.17 -8.55
CA ALA A 134 10.15 -8.86 -9.35
C ALA A 134 11.20 -8.09 -8.55
N ILE A 135 10.80 -7.17 -7.65
CA ILE A 135 11.73 -6.43 -6.80
C ILE A 135 12.29 -7.30 -5.67
N ASP A 136 11.47 -8.20 -5.12
CA ASP A 136 11.90 -9.13 -4.07
C ASP A 136 12.85 -10.22 -4.60
N ASP A 137 12.95 -10.43 -5.92
CA ASP A 137 13.92 -11.36 -6.51
C ASP A 137 15.35 -10.75 -6.50
N PRO A 138 16.29 -11.33 -5.72
CA PRO A 138 17.64 -10.81 -5.62
C PRO A 138 18.41 -10.77 -6.96
N ARG A 139 18.02 -11.57 -7.95
CA ARG A 139 18.62 -11.59 -9.29
C ARG A 139 18.18 -10.38 -10.11
N ILE A 140 16.87 -10.08 -10.10
CA ILE A 140 16.33 -8.90 -10.76
C ILE A 140 16.85 -7.64 -10.09
N MET A 141 16.91 -7.62 -8.75
CA MET A 141 17.39 -6.45 -8.03
C MET A 141 18.89 -6.21 -8.20
N ARG A 142 19.71 -7.26 -8.31
CA ARG A 142 21.12 -7.15 -8.73
C ARG A 142 21.27 -6.64 -10.17
N LEU A 143 20.40 -7.06 -11.08
CA LEU A 143 20.42 -6.58 -12.47
C LEU A 143 20.04 -5.10 -12.55
N ALA A 144 18.97 -4.70 -11.85
CA ALA A 144 18.47 -3.34 -11.77
C ALA A 144 19.46 -2.40 -11.08
N THR A 145 20.11 -2.83 -10.00
CA THR A 145 21.15 -2.04 -9.33
C THR A 145 22.42 -1.91 -10.17
N ARG A 146 22.86 -2.98 -10.85
CA ARG A 146 24.09 -2.99 -11.66
C ARG A 146 23.97 -2.21 -12.98
N HIS A 147 22.80 -2.21 -13.60
CA HIS A 147 22.59 -1.57 -14.91
C HIS A 147 21.66 -0.34 -14.89
N GLY A 148 20.82 -0.18 -13.86
CA GLY A 148 19.82 0.90 -13.78
C GLY A 148 20.19 2.04 -12.84
N LEU A 149 20.65 1.76 -11.61
CA LEU A 149 20.97 2.80 -10.62
C LEU A 149 22.15 3.69 -11.02
N ALA A 150 23.06 3.18 -11.86
CA ALA A 150 24.22 3.92 -12.35
C ALA A 150 23.86 5.00 -13.41
N HIS A 151 22.60 5.09 -13.85
CA HIS A 151 22.18 5.96 -14.96
C HIS A 151 21.06 6.93 -14.51
N PRO A 152 21.42 8.12 -13.98
CA PRO A 152 20.47 9.12 -13.46
C PRO A 152 19.29 9.54 -14.37
N PRO A 153 19.41 9.54 -15.72
CA PRO A 153 18.28 9.87 -16.59
C PRO A 153 17.23 8.76 -16.65
N LEU A 154 17.67 7.49 -16.66
CA LEU A 154 16.78 6.33 -16.66
C LEU A 154 16.01 6.23 -15.35
N MET A 155 16.68 6.51 -14.23
CA MET A 155 16.05 6.53 -12.91
C MET A 155 14.95 7.59 -12.80
N ARG A 156 15.23 8.81 -13.29
CA ARG A 156 14.24 9.90 -13.30
C ARG A 156 13.04 9.58 -14.17
N ARG A 157 13.24 8.89 -15.30
CA ARG A 157 12.14 8.41 -16.14
C ARG A 157 11.34 7.31 -15.45
N ALA A 158 12.01 6.34 -14.84
CA ALA A 158 11.36 5.26 -14.10
C ALA A 158 10.53 5.76 -12.91
N LEU A 159 11.06 6.70 -12.12
CA LEU A 159 10.33 7.34 -11.01
C LEU A 159 9.13 8.15 -11.49
N LYS A 160 9.25 8.87 -12.62
CA LYS A 160 8.12 9.56 -13.24
C LYS A 160 7.03 8.60 -13.73
N THR A 161 7.42 7.46 -14.31
CA THR A 161 6.44 6.45 -14.74
C THR A 161 5.81 5.70 -13.57
N LEU A 162 6.55 5.46 -12.47
CA LEU A 162 6.00 4.80 -11.29
C LEU A 162 5.06 5.72 -10.49
N GLY A 163 5.39 7.00 -10.36
CA GLY A 163 4.56 7.99 -9.67
C GLY A 163 3.37 8.50 -10.49
N ALA A 164 3.30 8.17 -11.78
CA ALA A 164 2.19 8.54 -12.68
C ALA A 164 1.26 7.36 -13.00
N LEU A 165 1.39 6.23 -12.30
CA LEU A 165 0.41 5.15 -12.37
C LEU A 165 -0.81 5.55 -11.51
N PRO A 166 -2.03 5.56 -12.09
CA PRO A 166 -3.25 5.93 -11.39
C PRO A 166 -3.65 4.94 -10.30
#